data_AF-A0AA96TQE2-F1
#
_entry.id   AF-A0AA96TQE2-F1
#
_cell.length_a   1.000
_cell.length_b   1.000
_cell.length_c   1.000
_cell.angle_alpha   90.00
_cell.angle_beta   90.00
_cell.angle_gamma   90.00
#
_symmetry.space_group_name_H-M   'P 1'
#
loop_
_entity.id
_entity.type
_entity.pdbx_description
1 polymer ?
#
loop_
_entity_poly.entity_id
_entity_poly.type
_entity_poly.pdbx_seq_one_letter_code
_entity_poly.pdbx_strand_id
1 'polypeptide(L)'
;MAEQSTPLFVPPIPGRRATVAIEQIPVLTPPPRLDLAAVMIGAATVDRSSRISQRILVRALGWHTGDGLHSWLDHGTVHMRRSTDGLHRVDERQQIYLPASLRALLDIGIGDRVLLATQPSIGTLVIYPAAVIAALLVDAHLLPAGDIDADDGEVRDELHSRTPSVVPTGTCFAAVDG
;
A
#
# COMPACT_ATOMS: atom_id res chain seq x y z
N MET A 1 60.10 -12.40 68.19
CA MET A 1 58.64 -12.28 68.02
C MET A 1 58.31 -13.01 66.72
N ALA A 2 57.67 -14.17 66.82
CA ALA A 2 57.39 -15.04 65.69
C ALA A 2 56.11 -14.56 65.00
N GLU A 3 56.21 -14.09 63.76
CA GLU A 3 55.05 -13.80 62.93
C GLU A 3 54.97 -14.86 61.83
N GLN A 4 53.91 -15.65 61.92
CA GLN A 4 53.58 -16.74 61.03
C GLN A 4 52.17 -16.45 60.50
N SER A 5 52.03 -16.36 59.17
CA SER A 5 50.80 -16.59 58.37
C SER A 5 50.99 -15.92 57.01
N THR A 6 50.54 -16.40 55.85
CA THR A 6 49.89 -17.62 55.36
C THR A 6 49.94 -17.44 53.83
N PRO A 7 50.44 -18.37 53.00
CA PRO A 7 50.25 -18.22 51.57
C PRO A 7 48.82 -18.64 51.21
N LEU A 8 47.93 -17.67 51.04
CA LEU A 8 46.63 -17.88 50.38
C LEU A 8 46.83 -17.74 48.87
N PHE A 9 47.51 -18.71 48.26
CA PHE A 9 47.37 -18.89 46.82
C PHE A 9 46.20 -19.82 46.57
N VAL A 10 45.05 -19.24 46.22
CA VAL A 10 43.93 -19.97 45.65
C VAL A 10 44.13 -19.98 44.13
N PRO A 11 44.34 -21.13 43.48
CA PRO A 11 44.42 -21.17 42.03
C PRO A 11 43.07 -20.76 41.43
N PRO A 12 43.05 -20.05 40.29
CA PRO A 12 41.81 -19.68 39.64
C PRO A 12 41.05 -20.93 39.21
N ILE A 13 39.84 -21.10 39.73
CA ILE A 13 38.91 -22.14 39.28
C ILE A 13 38.63 -21.87 37.79
N PRO A 14 38.88 -22.82 36.87
CA PRO A 14 38.58 -22.62 35.46
C PRO A 14 37.09 -22.29 35.32
N GLY A 15 36.81 -21.10 34.81
CA GLY A 15 35.46 -20.57 34.68
C GLY A 15 34.56 -21.56 33.95
N ARG A 16 33.50 -22.00 34.64
CA ARG A 16 32.41 -22.75 34.05
C ARG A 16 31.83 -21.89 32.93
N ARG A 17 32.11 -22.24 31.68
CA ARG A 17 31.47 -21.64 30.51
C ARG A 17 29.98 -21.91 30.66
N ALA A 18 29.20 -20.89 30.98
CA ALA A 18 27.75 -21.00 30.95
C ALA A 18 27.35 -21.24 29.50
N THR A 19 26.97 -22.47 29.18
CA THR A 19 26.29 -22.75 27.91
C THR A 19 24.94 -22.08 28.01
N VAL A 20 24.82 -20.87 27.44
CA VAL A 20 23.53 -20.24 27.21
C VAL A 20 22.79 -21.15 26.24
N ALA A 21 21.76 -21.84 26.71
CA ALA A 21 20.81 -22.48 25.84
C ALA A 21 20.21 -21.37 24.99
N ILE A 22 20.53 -21.35 23.70
CA ILE A 22 19.85 -20.49 22.74
C ILE A 22 18.43 -21.06 22.66
N GLU A 23 17.52 -20.50 23.45
CA GLU A 23 16.09 -20.72 23.23
C GLU A 23 15.82 -20.34 21.78
N GLN A 24 15.31 -21.30 21.03
CA GLN A 24 15.10 -21.14 19.61
C GLN A 24 14.14 -19.98 19.39
N ILE A 25 14.63 -18.92 18.74
CA ILE A 25 13.80 -17.81 18.31
C ILE A 25 12.68 -18.42 17.45
N PRO A 26 11.39 -18.21 17.78
CA PRO A 26 10.32 -18.68 16.94
C PRO A 26 10.56 -18.13 15.54
N VAL A 27 10.68 -19.03 14.56
CA VAL A 27 10.91 -18.66 13.18
C VAL A 27 9.71 -17.83 12.74
N LEU A 28 9.88 -16.50 12.79
CA LEU A 28 9.03 -15.57 12.09
C LEU A 28 9.17 -15.94 10.63
N THR A 29 8.13 -16.54 10.05
CA THR A 29 8.05 -16.73 8.60
C THR A 29 8.31 -15.36 7.98
N PRO A 30 9.42 -15.16 7.23
CA PRO A 30 9.69 -13.86 6.65
C PRO A 30 8.49 -13.51 5.77
N PRO A 31 8.00 -12.25 5.80
CA PRO A 31 6.95 -11.83 4.88
C PRO A 31 7.41 -12.19 3.46
N PRO A 32 6.51 -12.68 2.59
CA PRO A 32 6.88 -13.04 1.24
C PRO A 32 7.66 -11.87 0.64
N ARG A 33 8.93 -12.09 0.31
CA ARG A 33 9.75 -11.07 -0.34
C ARG A 33 9.09 -10.84 -1.69
N LEU A 34 8.42 -9.70 -1.83
CA LEU A 34 8.06 -9.16 -3.14
C LEU A 34 9.38 -9.04 -3.90
N ASP A 35 9.57 -9.89 -4.89
CA ASP A 35 10.66 -9.70 -5.83
C ASP A 35 10.27 -8.48 -6.65
N LEU A 36 10.77 -7.31 -6.25
CA LEU A 36 10.47 -6.04 -6.88
C LEU A 36 10.83 -6.06 -8.39
N ALA A 37 11.78 -6.90 -8.79
CA ALA A 37 12.11 -7.10 -10.21
C ALA A 37 11.05 -7.94 -10.96
N ALA A 38 10.28 -8.76 -10.24
CA ALA A 38 9.17 -9.54 -10.78
C ALA A 38 7.82 -8.82 -10.70
N VAL A 39 7.73 -7.67 -10.03
CA VAL A 39 6.52 -6.85 -9.99
C VAL A 39 6.37 -6.13 -11.33
N MET A 40 5.25 -6.41 -11.98
CA MET A 40 4.83 -5.71 -13.19
C MET A 40 3.83 -4.63 -12.82
N ILE A 41 4.07 -3.41 -13.30
CA ILE A 41 3.22 -2.26 -13.06
C ILE A 41 2.69 -1.75 -14.38
N GLY A 42 1.40 -1.39 -14.40
CA GLY A 42 0.74 -0.77 -15.53
C GLY A 42 -0.20 0.35 -15.06
N ALA A 43 -0.58 1.24 -15.96
CA ALA A 43 -1.57 2.27 -15.69
C ALA A 43 -2.68 2.18 -16.73
N ALA A 44 -3.93 2.39 -16.29
CA ALA A 44 -5.08 2.32 -17.16
C ALA A 44 -6.13 3.36 -16.77
N THR A 45 -6.93 3.76 -17.76
CA THR A 45 -8.16 4.51 -17.52
C THR A 45 -9.33 3.55 -17.36
N VAL A 46 -10.20 3.82 -16.39
CA VAL A 46 -11.46 3.08 -16.22
C VAL A 46 -12.44 3.55 -17.29
N ASP A 47 -12.89 2.64 -18.15
CA ASP A 47 -13.85 3.00 -19.19
C ASP A 47 -15.29 3.10 -18.66
N ARG A 48 -16.22 3.59 -19.50
CA ARG A 48 -17.65 3.74 -19.16
C ARG A 48 -18.31 2.42 -18.75
N SER A 49 -17.79 1.29 -19.22
CA SER A 49 -18.27 -0.04 -18.90
C SER A 49 -17.56 -0.68 -17.70
N SER A 50 -16.78 0.12 -16.96
CA SER A 50 -15.95 -0.34 -15.83
C SER A 50 -14.92 -1.39 -16.22
N ARG A 51 -14.47 -1.40 -17.48
CA ARG A 51 -13.39 -2.27 -17.94
C ARG A 51 -12.06 -1.54 -17.86
N ILE A 52 -11.04 -2.33 -17.55
CA ILE A 52 -9.67 -1.89 -17.47
C ILE A 52 -8.84 -2.67 -18.49
N SER A 53 -8.26 -1.94 -19.44
CA SER A 53 -7.50 -2.51 -20.55
C SER A 53 -6.03 -2.68 -20.17
N GLN A 54 -5.64 -3.82 -19.60
CA GLN A 54 -4.24 -4.13 -19.25
C GLN A 54 -3.84 -5.54 -19.70
N ARG A 55 -3.83 -5.73 -21.02
CA ARG A 55 -3.54 -7.02 -21.66
C ARG A 55 -2.19 -7.61 -21.27
N ILE A 56 -1.17 -6.77 -21.06
CA ILE A 56 0.17 -7.23 -20.69
C ILE A 56 0.14 -7.93 -19.32
N LEU A 57 -0.51 -7.31 -18.32
CA LEU A 57 -0.60 -7.87 -16.96
C LEU A 57 -1.47 -9.13 -16.94
N VAL A 58 -2.60 -9.10 -17.64
CA VAL A 58 -3.50 -10.27 -17.79
C VAL A 58 -2.77 -11.47 -18.41
N ARG A 59 -1.97 -11.24 -19.45
CA ARG A 59 -1.16 -12.29 -20.08
C ARG A 59 -0.04 -12.80 -19.20
N ALA A 60 0.65 -11.91 -18.49
CA ALA A 60 1.71 -12.29 -17.57
C ALA A 60 1.18 -13.17 -16.43
N LEU A 61 -0.06 -12.94 -16.01
CA LEU A 61 -0.78 -13.78 -15.03
C LEU A 61 -1.26 -15.12 -15.60
N GLY A 62 -1.11 -15.36 -16.91
CA GLY A 62 -1.62 -16.55 -17.58
C GLY A 62 -3.15 -16.63 -17.59
N TRP A 63 -3.84 -15.49 -17.50
CA TRP A 63 -5.30 -15.44 -17.55
C TRP A 63 -5.77 -15.34 -19.00
N HIS A 64 -6.80 -16.14 -19.31
CA HIS A 64 -7.37 -16.31 -20.64
C HIS A 64 -8.83 -15.86 -20.65
N THR A 65 -9.33 -15.57 -21.84
CA THR A 65 -10.74 -15.28 -22.06
C THR A 65 -11.63 -16.36 -21.45
N GLY A 66 -12.65 -15.94 -20.70
CA GLY A 66 -13.57 -16.85 -20.01
C GLY A 66 -13.12 -17.28 -18.62
N ASP A 67 -11.88 -17.00 -18.21
CA ASP A 67 -11.42 -17.26 -16.85
C ASP A 67 -12.23 -16.43 -15.85
N GLY A 68 -12.80 -17.12 -14.84
CA GLY A 68 -13.47 -16.49 -13.72
C GLY A 68 -12.48 -15.77 -12.81
N LEU A 69 -12.86 -14.58 -12.37
CA LEU A 69 -12.11 -13.75 -11.44
C LEU A 69 -12.92 -13.55 -10.17
N HIS A 70 -12.28 -13.79 -9.04
CA HIS A 70 -12.77 -13.37 -7.73
C HIS A 70 -12.10 -12.06 -7.36
N SER A 71 -12.90 -11.07 -6.97
CA SER A 71 -12.42 -9.76 -6.55
C SER A 71 -12.78 -9.49 -5.09
N TRP A 72 -11.89 -8.83 -4.38
CA TRP A 72 -12.12 -8.40 -3.00
C TRP A 72 -11.42 -7.06 -2.73
N LEU A 73 -11.85 -6.40 -1.66
CA LEU A 73 -11.22 -5.17 -1.19
C LEU A 73 -10.22 -5.47 -0.10
N ASP A 74 -9.10 -4.77 -0.13
CA ASP A 74 -8.12 -4.76 0.94
C ASP A 74 -7.41 -3.40 0.97
N HIS A 75 -7.37 -2.75 2.13
CA HIS A 75 -6.71 -1.44 2.35
C HIS A 75 -7.02 -0.36 1.29
N GLY A 76 -8.28 -0.27 0.84
CA GLY A 76 -8.69 0.71 -0.20
C GLY A 76 -8.25 0.36 -1.63
N THR A 77 -7.75 -0.85 -1.85
CA THR A 77 -7.35 -1.37 -3.15
C THR A 77 -8.23 -2.56 -3.55
N VAL A 78 -8.32 -2.83 -4.85
CA VAL A 78 -9.03 -4.00 -5.35
C VAL A 78 -8.04 -5.08 -5.69
N HIS A 79 -8.22 -6.25 -5.09
CA HIS A 79 -7.45 -7.44 -5.42
C HIS A 79 -8.28 -8.35 -6.30
N MET A 80 -7.63 -8.99 -7.26
CA MET A 80 -8.25 -9.95 -8.17
C MET A 80 -7.38 -11.18 -8.35
N ARG A 81 -8.01 -12.35 -8.35
CA ARG A 81 -7.36 -13.63 -8.60
C ARG A 81 -8.26 -14.53 -9.44
N ARG A 82 -7.66 -15.42 -10.23
CA ARG A 82 -8.38 -16.47 -10.95
C ARG A 82 -9.12 -17.37 -9.96
N SER A 83 -10.38 -17.67 -10.26
CA SER A 83 -11.25 -18.55 -9.50
C SER A 83 -12.17 -19.32 -10.44
N THR A 84 -12.41 -20.60 -10.14
CA THR A 84 -13.39 -21.43 -10.86
C THR A 84 -14.82 -20.90 -10.68
N ASP A 85 -15.08 -20.26 -9.54
CA ASP A 85 -16.41 -19.74 -9.16
C ASP A 85 -16.50 -18.21 -9.34
N GLY A 86 -15.54 -17.61 -10.02
CA GLY A 86 -15.50 -16.16 -10.25
C GLY A 86 -16.68 -15.70 -11.11
N LEU A 87 -17.50 -14.79 -10.58
CA LEU A 87 -18.68 -14.25 -11.26
C LEU A 87 -18.32 -13.39 -12.47
N HIS A 88 -17.17 -12.72 -12.42
CA HIS A 88 -16.69 -11.86 -13.49
C HIS A 88 -15.65 -12.58 -14.32
N ARG A 89 -15.78 -12.54 -15.64
CA ARG A 89 -14.87 -13.24 -16.55
C ARG A 89 -13.96 -12.26 -17.28
N VAL A 90 -12.74 -12.71 -17.57
CA VAL A 90 -11.86 -12.02 -18.53
C VAL A 90 -12.54 -12.02 -19.89
N ASP A 91 -12.66 -10.84 -20.51
CA ASP A 91 -13.34 -10.71 -21.80
C ASP A 91 -12.45 -11.12 -22.99
N GLU A 92 -13.03 -11.12 -24.19
CA GLU A 92 -12.34 -11.47 -25.44
C GLU A 92 -11.16 -10.55 -25.76
N ARG A 93 -11.17 -9.33 -25.24
CA ARG A 93 -10.12 -8.33 -25.41
C ARG A 93 -9.06 -8.42 -24.31
N GLN A 94 -9.17 -9.40 -23.40
CA GLN A 94 -8.34 -9.55 -22.21
C GLN A 94 -8.38 -8.30 -21.32
N GLN A 95 -9.54 -7.65 -21.26
CA GLN A 95 -9.84 -6.60 -20.31
C GLN A 95 -10.49 -7.22 -19.08
N ILE A 96 -10.30 -6.55 -17.95
CA ILE A 96 -10.84 -6.97 -16.66
C ILE A 96 -12.02 -6.08 -16.33
N TYR A 97 -13.09 -6.71 -15.87
CA TYR A 97 -14.27 -6.00 -15.38
C TYR A 97 -14.08 -5.64 -13.90
N LEU A 98 -14.25 -4.36 -13.59
CA LEU A 98 -14.32 -3.84 -12.23
C LEU A 98 -15.80 -3.69 -11.85
N PRO A 99 -16.31 -4.46 -10.87
CA PRO A 99 -17.70 -4.36 -10.44
C PRO A 99 -18.09 -2.93 -10.03
N ALA A 100 -19.29 -2.50 -10.43
CA ALA A 100 -19.81 -1.17 -10.12
C ALA A 100 -19.81 -0.89 -8.60
N SER A 101 -20.10 -1.90 -7.78
CA SER A 101 -20.04 -1.81 -6.32
C SER A 101 -18.64 -1.45 -5.81
N LEU A 102 -17.58 -2.02 -6.40
CA LEU A 102 -16.21 -1.72 -6.02
C LEU A 102 -15.78 -0.32 -6.47
N ARG A 103 -16.23 0.12 -7.65
CA ARG A 103 -16.05 1.52 -8.09
C ARG A 103 -16.67 2.51 -7.11
N ALA A 104 -17.93 2.28 -6.72
CA ALA A 104 -18.64 3.17 -5.81
C ALA A 104 -17.98 3.22 -4.43
N LEU A 105 -17.50 2.07 -3.92
CA LEU A 105 -16.80 2.00 -2.64
C LEU A 105 -15.44 2.74 -2.64
N LEU A 106 -14.79 2.82 -3.80
CA LEU A 106 -13.47 3.44 -3.95
C LEU A 106 -13.52 4.82 -4.63
N ASP A 107 -14.73 5.36 -4.83
CA ASP A 107 -14.99 6.61 -5.55
C ASP A 107 -14.27 6.71 -6.92
N ILE A 108 -14.20 5.58 -7.63
CA ILE A 108 -13.52 5.51 -8.93
C ILE A 108 -14.51 5.93 -10.02
N GLY A 109 -14.28 7.12 -10.58
CA GLY A 109 -15.00 7.73 -11.69
C GLY A 109 -14.72 7.08 -13.04
N ILE A 110 -15.53 7.42 -14.04
CA ILE A 110 -15.25 7.05 -15.44
C ILE A 110 -14.15 7.99 -15.94
N GLY A 111 -13.13 7.45 -16.61
CA GLY A 111 -11.97 8.21 -17.07
C GLY A 111 -10.86 8.34 -16.03
N ASP A 112 -11.13 7.95 -14.78
CA ASP A 112 -10.14 7.93 -13.73
C ASP A 112 -9.00 6.98 -14.07
N ARG A 113 -7.80 7.39 -13.67
CA ARG A 113 -6.61 6.57 -13.82
C ARG A 113 -6.42 5.71 -12.59
N VAL A 114 -6.18 4.44 -12.83
CA VAL A 114 -5.80 3.46 -11.81
C VAL A 114 -4.44 2.90 -12.14
N LEU A 115 -3.64 2.65 -11.11
CA LEU A 115 -2.41 1.90 -11.23
C LEU A 115 -2.71 0.43 -10.96
N LEU A 116 -2.10 -0.45 -11.73
CA LEU A 116 -2.23 -1.88 -11.56
C LEU A 116 -0.86 -2.45 -11.26
N ALA A 117 -0.77 -3.32 -10.28
CA ALA A 117 0.44 -4.07 -9.98
C ALA A 117 0.12 -5.55 -9.91
N THR A 118 1.06 -6.36 -10.37
CA THR A 118 0.97 -7.80 -10.23
C THR A 118 2.35 -8.42 -10.11
N GLN A 119 2.43 -9.53 -9.39
CA GLN A 119 3.58 -10.42 -9.42
C GLN A 119 3.08 -11.76 -9.98
N PRO A 120 3.51 -12.16 -11.20
CA PRO A 120 3.01 -13.37 -11.86
C PRO A 120 3.10 -14.64 -11.00
N SER A 121 4.16 -14.79 -10.20
CA SER A 121 4.34 -15.93 -9.30
C SER A 121 3.31 -16.01 -8.18
N ILE A 122 2.70 -14.88 -7.80
CA ILE A 122 1.63 -14.79 -6.78
C ILE A 122 0.26 -14.98 -7.44
N GLY A 123 0.13 -14.71 -8.73
CA GLY A 123 -1.11 -14.91 -9.48
C GLY A 123 -2.22 -13.92 -9.10
N THR A 124 -1.87 -12.79 -8.47
CA THR A 124 -2.81 -11.76 -8.01
C THR A 124 -2.56 -10.45 -8.71
N LEU A 125 -3.62 -9.80 -9.16
CA LEU A 125 -3.62 -8.43 -9.67
C LEU A 125 -4.19 -7.49 -8.60
N VAL A 126 -3.51 -6.39 -8.35
CA VAL A 126 -3.96 -5.34 -7.44
C VAL A 126 -4.20 -4.08 -8.24
N ILE A 127 -5.35 -3.43 -8.00
CA ILE A 127 -5.75 -2.16 -8.61
C ILE A 127 -5.72 -1.10 -7.51
N TYR A 128 -4.86 -0.11 -7.70
CA TYR A 128 -4.67 1.03 -6.83
C TYR A 128 -5.41 2.24 -7.41
N PRO A 129 -6.45 2.73 -6.72
CA PRO A 129 -7.07 4.00 -7.06
C PRO A 129 -6.08 5.16 -6.91
N ALA A 130 -6.29 6.24 -7.67
CA ALA A 130 -5.45 7.43 -7.58
C ALA A 130 -5.38 8.01 -6.15
N ALA A 131 -6.50 7.96 -5.41
CA ALA A 131 -6.55 8.41 -4.01
C ALA A 131 -5.59 7.65 -3.10
N VAL A 132 -5.50 6.32 -3.24
CA VAL A 132 -4.57 5.49 -2.46
C VAL A 132 -3.13 5.81 -2.81
N ILE A 133 -2.82 5.97 -4.11
CA ILE A 133 -1.47 6.32 -4.56
C ILE A 133 -1.08 7.70 -4.01
N ALA A 134 -1.99 8.68 -4.08
CA ALA A 134 -1.77 10.01 -3.54
C ALA A 134 -1.50 9.97 -2.04
N ALA A 135 -2.28 9.21 -1.27
CA ALA A 135 -2.06 9.03 0.16
C ALA A 135 -0.70 8.40 0.47
N LEU A 136 -0.31 7.35 -0.26
CA LEU A 136 1.01 6.70 -0.11
C LEU A 136 2.16 7.66 -0.43
N LEU A 137 2.01 8.48 -1.48
CA LEU A 137 3.02 9.48 -1.84
C LEU A 137 3.11 10.60 -0.80
N VAL A 138 1.98 10.99 -0.20
CA VAL A 138 1.97 11.98 0.87
C VAL A 138 2.69 11.45 2.11
N ASP A 139 2.36 10.22 2.52
CA ASP A 139 2.98 9.57 3.67
C ASP A 139 4.48 9.35 3.46
N ALA A 140 4.89 8.90 2.28
CA ALA A 140 6.28 8.58 1.98
C ALA A 140 7.18 9.81 1.75
N HIS A 141 6.64 10.92 1.26
CA HIS A 141 7.46 12.03 0.73
C HIS A 141 7.02 13.43 1.14
N LEU A 142 5.78 13.65 1.58
CA LEU A 142 5.26 14.99 1.91
C LEU A 142 5.07 15.23 3.42
N LEU A 143 5.32 14.23 4.27
CA LEU A 143 5.59 14.40 5.69
C LEU A 143 7.12 14.39 5.92
N PRO A 144 7.80 15.54 5.84
CA PRO A 144 9.18 15.60 6.30
C PRO A 144 9.19 15.35 7.82
N ALA A 145 9.85 14.27 8.25
CA ALA A 145 10.47 14.24 9.57
C ALA A 145 11.57 15.31 9.56
N GLY A 146 11.20 16.51 9.99
CA GLY A 146 12.06 17.67 10.04
C GLY A 146 11.42 18.67 11.00
N ASP A 147 11.58 18.39 12.28
CA ASP A 147 11.49 19.39 13.33
C ASP A 147 12.49 20.50 12.96
N ILE A 148 11.96 21.62 12.47
CA ILE A 148 12.72 22.85 12.33
C ILE A 148 12.59 23.60 13.64
N ASP A 149 13.36 23.17 14.64
CA ASP A 149 13.82 24.05 15.70
C ASP A 149 14.77 25.09 15.08
N ALA A 150 14.21 26.23 14.70
CA ALA A 150 14.92 27.51 14.50
C ALA A 150 13.85 28.61 14.66
N ASP A 151 13.62 29.02 15.90
CA ASP A 151 14.26 30.17 16.54
C ASP A 151 13.44 31.45 16.33
N ASP A 152 13.12 32.06 17.46
CA ASP A 152 12.22 33.19 17.64
C ASP A 152 12.75 34.43 16.93
N GLY A 153 12.03 34.85 15.88
CA GLY A 153 12.21 36.13 15.21
C GLY A 153 10.95 36.97 15.28
N GLU A 154 10.56 37.38 16.50
CA GLU A 154 9.58 38.43 16.72
C GLU A 154 10.02 39.73 16.02
N VAL A 155 9.29 40.16 15.00
CA VAL A 155 9.06 41.58 14.72
C VAL A 155 7.62 41.77 14.22
N ARG A 156 6.82 42.35 15.11
CA ARG A 156 5.54 43.00 14.85
C ARG A 156 5.72 44.24 13.99
N ASP A 157 4.84 44.41 13.01
CA ASP A 157 3.86 45.52 12.87
C ASP A 157 3.52 45.63 11.37
N GLU A 158 2.37 45.14 10.94
CA GLU A 158 1.04 45.76 11.05
C GLU A 158 0.67 46.46 9.73
N LEU A 159 -0.56 46.15 9.30
CA LEU A 159 -1.52 47.09 8.76
C LEU A 159 -1.93 46.97 7.28
N HIS A 160 -3.18 46.49 7.14
CA HIS A 160 -4.21 46.76 6.13
C HIS A 160 -4.53 45.61 5.18
N SER A 161 -5.49 44.75 5.54
CA SER A 161 -6.93 44.98 5.31
C SER A 161 -7.32 44.83 3.84
N ARG A 162 -7.94 43.69 3.49
CA ARG A 162 -9.09 43.58 2.56
C ARG A 162 -9.50 42.12 2.34
N THR A 163 -10.55 41.72 3.06
CA THR A 163 -11.62 40.83 2.57
C THR A 163 -12.91 41.67 2.65
N PRO A 164 -13.92 41.48 1.78
CA PRO A 164 -14.64 40.20 1.75
C PRO A 164 -15.29 39.77 0.42
N SER A 165 -15.83 38.55 0.47
CA SER A 165 -17.08 38.11 -0.14
C SER A 165 -17.03 37.54 -1.56
N VAL A 166 -17.11 36.21 -1.64
CA VAL A 166 -17.76 35.50 -2.75
C VAL A 166 -18.84 34.60 -2.16
N VAL A 167 -20.09 34.94 -2.49
CA VAL A 167 -21.31 34.19 -2.16
C VAL A 167 -21.49 33.08 -3.21
N PRO A 168 -21.98 31.89 -2.85
CA PRO A 168 -22.20 30.81 -3.80
C PRO A 168 -23.53 31.01 -4.56
N THR A 169 -23.48 31.04 -5.88
CA THR A 169 -24.68 30.92 -6.73
C THR A 169 -24.88 29.46 -7.10
N GLY A 170 -25.98 28.90 -6.60
CA GLY A 170 -26.38 27.53 -6.86
C GLY A 170 -26.70 27.28 -8.33
N THR A 171 -26.60 26.01 -8.72
CA THR A 171 -27.29 25.49 -9.89
C THR A 171 -27.93 24.17 -9.48
N CYS A 172 -29.25 24.23 -9.27
CA CYS A 172 -30.11 23.07 -9.28
C CYS A 172 -30.07 22.47 -10.70
N PHE A 173 -29.67 21.21 -10.84
CA PHE A 173 -29.99 20.44 -12.04
C PHE A 173 -31.12 19.47 -11.72
N ALA A 174 -32.15 19.56 -12.55
CA ALA A 174 -33.45 18.94 -12.39
C ALA A 174 -33.39 17.42 -12.40
N ALA A 175 -34.28 16.84 -11.59
CA ALA A 175 -34.79 15.49 -11.74
C ALA A 175 -35.43 15.34 -13.13
N VAL A 176 -35.06 14.27 -13.83
CA VAL A 176 -35.87 13.67 -14.89
C VAL A 176 -36.63 12.55 -14.22
N ASP A 177 -37.93 12.76 -14.02
CA ASP A 177 -38.89 11.70 -13.72
C ASP A 177 -39.05 10.78 -14.94
N GLY A 178 -39.13 9.49 -14.66
CA GLY A 178 -39.76 8.45 -15.47
C GLY A 178 -40.72 7.69 -14.58
#